data_AF-A0A9P7K5P4-F1
#
_entry.id   AF-A0A9P7K5P4-F1
#
_cell.length_a   1.000
_cell.length_b   1.000
_cell.length_c   1.000
_cell.angle_alpha   90.00
_cell.angle_beta   90.00
_cell.angle_gamma   90.00
#
_symmetry.space_group_name_H-M   'P 1'
#
loop_
_entity.id
_entity.type
_entity.pdbx_description
1 polymer ?
#
loop_
_entity_poly.entity_id
_entity_poly.type
_entity_poly.pdbx_seq_one_letter_code
_entity_poly.pdbx_strand_id
1 'polypeptide(L)' 'MDADKIMVLDAGRIVEFDSPKELLKLPHGNLRALVDESSDKELLYHMADRVDTKTVERFT' A
#
# COMPACT_ATOMS: atom_id res chain seq x y z
N MET A 1 -4.58 -2.20 -0.96
CA MET A 1 -4.76 -3.03 0.23
C MET A 1 -5.79 -2.30 1.06
N ASP A 2 -6.51 -2.99 1.94
CA ASP A 2 -7.49 -2.32 2.82
C ASP A 2 -6.77 -1.78 4.06
N ALA A 3 -5.93 -0.77 3.85
CA ALA A 3 -5.13 -0.14 4.89
C ALA A 3 -4.98 1.35 4.58
N ASP A 4 -5.32 2.20 5.54
CA ASP A 4 -5.15 3.64 5.43
C ASP A 4 -3.65 4.01 5.37
N LYS A 5 -2.84 3.30 6.16
CA LYS A 5 -1.38 3.44 6.26
C LYS A 5 -0.72 2.08 6.45
N ILE A 6 0.48 1.93 5.92
CA ILE A 6 1.38 0.79 6.11
C ILE A 6 2.64 1.29 6.82
N MET A 7 3.11 0.53 7.80
CA MET A 7 4.37 0.74 8.49
C MET A 7 5.35 -0.36 8.08
N VAL A 8 6.46 0.01 7.44
CA VAL A 8 7.53 -0.94 7.10
C VAL A 8 8.63 -0.81 8.13
N LEU A 9 9.04 -1.95 8.68
CA LEU A 9 10.07 -2.04 9.71
C LEU A 9 11.32 -2.70 9.14
N ASP A 10 12.49 -2.14 9.46
CA ASP A 10 13.78 -2.79 9.29
C ASP A 10 14.53 -2.78 10.62
N ALA A 11 14.97 -3.96 11.08
CA ALA A 11 15.64 -4.15 12.36
C ALA A 11 14.96 -3.42 13.54
N GLY A 12 13.62 -3.45 13.59
CA GLY A 12 12.81 -2.82 14.64
C GLY A 12 12.66 -1.30 14.52
N ARG A 13 13.07 -0.68 13.41
CA ARG A 13 12.91 0.75 13.13
C ARG A 13 11.94 0.98 12.00
N ILE A 14 11.12 2.03 12.10
CA ILE A 14 10.24 2.46 11.02
C ILE A 14 11.08 3.07 9.92
N VAL A 15 11.09 2.45 8.74
CA VAL A 15 11.78 2.95 7.55
C VAL A 15 10.80 3.58 6.55
N GLU A 16 9.53 3.17 6.56
CA GLU A 16 8.47 3.76 5.74
C GLU A 16 7.15 3.82 6.51
N PHE A 17 6.40 4.91 6.31
CA PHE A 17 5.08 5.09 6.89
C PHE A 17 4.22 6.01 6.01
N ASP A 18 3.37 5.43 5.16
CA ASP A 18 2.38 6.16 4.38
C ASP A 18 1.27 5.23 3.86
N SER A 19 0.35 5.72 3.03
CA SER A 19 -0.67 4.90 2.38
C SER A 19 -0.02 3.90 1.41
N PRO A 20 -0.66 2.74 1.17
CA PRO A 20 -0.14 1.76 0.23
C PRO A 20 0.21 2.35 -1.14
N LYS A 21 -0.65 3.24 -1.64
CA LYS A 21 -0.48 3.91 -2.93
C LYS A 21 0.75 4.81 -2.99
N GLU A 22 1.01 5.58 -1.93
CA GLU A 22 2.18 6.47 -1.91
C GLU A 22 3.48 5.67 -1.77
N LEU A 23 3.49 4.63 -0.93
CA LEU A 23 4.67 3.79 -0.74
C LEU A 23 5.06 3.01 -2.01
N LEU A 24 4.09 2.56 -2.80
CA LEU A 24 4.36 1.85 -4.07
C LEU A 24 4.93 2.74 -5.18
N LYS A 25 4.79 4.07 -5.07
CA LYS A 25 5.41 5.00 -6.05
C LYS A 25 6.90 5.19 -5.83
N LEU A 26 7.42 4.87 -4.64
CA LEU A 26 8.81 5.09 -4.29
C LEU A 26 9.72 4.16 -5.13
N PRO A 27 10.61 4.70 -5.98
CA PRO A 27 11.45 3.88 -6.87
C PRO A 27 12.33 2.85 -6.15
N HIS A 28 12.71 3.16 -4.90
CA HIS A 28 13.52 2.31 -4.03
C HIS A 28 12.79 2.00 -2.71
N GLY A 29 11.46 1.97 -2.74
CA GLY A 29 10.65 1.67 -1.56
C GLY A 29 10.71 0.19 -1.18
N ASN A 30 10.80 -0.09 0.11
CA ASN A 30 10.80 -1.42 0.72
C ASN A 30 9.47 -2.12 0.47
N LEU A 31 8.33 -1.44 0.66
CA LEU A 31 7.04 -2.03 0.33
C LEU A 31 6.97 -2.43 -1.15
N ARG A 32 7.44 -1.54 -2.04
CA ARG A 32 7.46 -1.81 -3.48
C ARG A 32 8.31 -3.03 -3.81
N ALA A 33 9.51 -3.14 -3.25
CA ALA A 33 10.38 -4.30 -3.47
C ALA A 33 9.69 -5.61 -3.07
N LEU A 34 9.06 -5.65 -1.89
CA LEU A 34 8.30 -6.81 -1.42
C LEU A 34 7.12 -7.17 -2.33
N VAL A 35 6.40 -6.17 -2.85
CA VAL A 35 5.30 -6.41 -3.79
C VAL A 35 5.82 -6.87 -5.15
N ASP A 36 6.89 -6.27 -5.65
CA ASP A 36 7.48 -6.59 -6.95
C ASP A 36 8.04 -8.02 -7.00
N GLU A 37 8.47 -8.57 -5.86
CA GLU A 37 8.97 -9.94 -5.70
C GLU A 37 7.86 -10.98 -5.42
N SER A 38 6.63 -10.53 -5.15
CA SER A 38 5.51 -11.42 -4.84
C SER A 38 4.88 -12.07 -6.08
N SER A 39 4.42 -13.31 -5.96
CA SER A 39 3.59 -13.96 -6.99
C SER A 39 2.25 -13.25 -7.20
N ASP A 40 1.77 -12.53 -6.19
CA ASP A 40 0.49 -11.82 -6.19
C ASP A 40 0.64 -10.34 -6.59
N LYS A 41 1.78 -9.96 -7.19
CA LYS A 41 2.12 -8.58 -7.56
C LYS A 41 0.94 -7.79 -8.13
N GLU A 42 0.36 -8.27 -9.23
CA GLU A 42 -0.74 -7.59 -9.92
C GLU A 42 -1.94 -7.36 -9.00
N LEU A 43 -2.34 -8.37 -8.22
CA LEU A 43 -3.42 -8.26 -7.25
C LEU A 43 -3.10 -7.21 -6.18
N LEU A 44 -1.88 -7.20 -5.65
CA LEU A 44 -1.45 -6.27 -4.62
C LEU A 44 -1.43 -4.82 -5.11
N TYR A 45 -0.97 -4.59 -6.36
CA TYR A 45 -1.06 -3.28 -7.01
C TYR A 45 -2.53 -2.86 -7.20
N HIS A 46 -3.39 -3.73 -7.72
CA HIS A 46 -4.82 -3.45 -7.87
C HIS A 46 -5.49 -3.13 -6.54
N MET A 47 -5.16 -3.87 -5.48
CA MET A 47 -5.68 -3.59 -4.17
C MET A 47 -5.25 -2.20 -3.72
N ALA A 48 -3.99 -1.79 -3.92
CA ALA A 48 -3.45 -0.50 -3.47
C ALA A 48 -4.07 0.71 -4.19
N ASP A 49 -4.56 0.49 -5.41
CA ASP A 49 -5.22 1.52 -6.21
C ASP A 49 -6.74 1.62 -5.98
N ARG A 50 -7.33 0.74 -5.15
CA ARG A 50 -8.75 0.85 -4.79
C ARG A 50 -9.00 2.18 -4.09
N VAL A 51 -9.69 3.07 -4.80
CA VAL A 51 -10.33 4.25 -4.23
C VAL A 51 -11.31 3.76 -3.18
N ASP A 52 -11.17 4.26 -1.95
CA ASP A 52 -12.06 3.91 -0.85
C ASP A 52 -13.50 4.29 -1.21
N THR A 53 -14.32 3.28 -1.53
CA THR A 53 -15.73 3.46 -1.91
C THR A 53 -16.60 3.90 -0.74
N LYS A 54 -16.04 4.08 0.46
CA LYS A 54 -16.75 4.58 1.64
C LYS A 54 -17.29 6.01 1.51
N THR A 55 -16.96 6.73 0.44
CA THR A 55 -17.50 8.08 0.21
C THR A 55 -18.91 8.07 -0.42
N VAL A 56 -19.36 6.96 -1.02
CA VAL A 56 -20.62 6.95 -1.80
C VAL A 56 -21.86 6.50 -1.02
N GLU A 57 -21.72 5.93 0.19
CA GLU A 57 -22.86 5.41 0.96
C GLU A 57 -23.46 6.38 1.99
N ARG A 58 -23.02 7.65 2.05
CA ARG A 58 -23.53 8.61 3.06
C ARG A 58 -24.65 9.55 2.57
N PHE A 59 -25.20 9.32 1.37
CA PHE A 59 -26.27 10.15 0.82
C PHE A 59 -27.36 9.32 0.13
N THR A 60 -28.10 8.51 0.90
CA THR A 60 -29.47 8.08 0.57
C THR A 60 -30.23 7.78 1.84
#